data_AF-A0AAD4IH62-F1
#
_entry.id   AF-A0AAD4IH62-F1
#
_cell.length_a   1.000
_cell.length_b   1.000
_cell.length_c   1.000
_cell.angle_alpha   90.00
_cell.angle_beta   90.00
_cell.angle_gamma   90.00
#
_symmetry.space_group_name_H-M   'P 1'
#
loop_
_entity.id
_entity.type
_entity.pdbx_description
1 polymer ?
#
loop_
_entity_poly.entity_id
_entity_poly.type
_entity_poly.pdbx_seq_one_letter_code
_entity_poly.pdbx_strand_id
1 'polypeptide(L)'
;MAKTFSPVTPVSCNYTVDTKSSALKSANIRVNEVPASFRILKQKPNAAGATVLPRPADGVRVVTAAEYKQAAECLAEAFGQDDVARYFIDVPDREHWTEEQKWGLHVEILEYITYAHILKGLVTTVGDFEAVALWMPPGQNMDDYLTIFRSGMWRLNYRLSSEGKRRFFDEFLPLLHDTMHAALGEREHDAWYLVYLGTRPSGRGKGHARKLIEHVTKLADGEGRPCYLESSNEMNPPIYRKFGFEEKRRINLQRGGRNIPLDIMVREPVGGEKKKGGL
;
A
#
# COMPACT_ATOMS: atom_id res chain seq x y z
N MET A 1 22.54 68.14 39.40
CA MET A 1 21.15 68.51 39.09
C MET A 1 20.37 67.22 38.88
N ALA A 2 19.50 66.87 39.82
CA ALA A 2 18.58 65.73 39.74
C ALA A 2 17.17 66.25 39.44
N LYS A 3 16.41 65.56 38.59
CA LYS A 3 14.95 65.70 38.54
C LYS A 3 14.29 64.32 38.40
N THR A 4 13.51 64.03 39.42
CA THR A 4 12.68 62.87 39.70
C THR A 4 11.40 62.92 38.86
N PHE A 5 10.98 61.79 38.30
CA PHE A 5 9.66 61.63 37.68
C PHE A 5 8.64 61.15 38.72
N SER A 6 7.44 61.77 38.73
CA SER A 6 6.32 61.38 39.59
C SER A 6 5.27 60.59 38.80
N PRO A 7 4.55 59.63 39.42
CA PRO A 7 3.53 58.82 38.77
C PRO A 7 2.15 59.49 38.82
N VAL A 8 1.33 59.28 37.79
CA VAL A 8 -0.08 59.74 37.75
C VAL A 8 -1.01 58.53 37.65
N THR A 9 -2.00 58.54 38.56
CA THR A 9 -3.08 57.56 38.78
C THR A 9 -4.15 57.56 37.69
N PRO A 10 -4.89 56.46 37.49
CA PRO A 10 -5.88 56.33 36.42
C PRO A 10 -7.27 56.83 36.86
N VAL A 11 -8.03 57.43 35.94
CA VAL A 11 -9.46 57.76 36.12
C VAL A 11 -10.27 57.18 34.96
N SER A 12 -11.36 56.52 35.34
CA SER A 12 -12.36 55.82 34.54
C SER A 12 -13.18 56.73 33.61
N CYS A 13 -13.62 56.20 32.46
CA CYS A 13 -14.85 56.64 31.79
C CYS A 13 -15.55 55.46 31.11
N ASN A 14 -16.88 55.43 31.29
CA ASN A 14 -17.80 54.37 30.93
C ASN A 14 -18.18 54.34 29.43
N TYR A 15 -18.63 53.16 29.01
CA TYR A 15 -19.14 52.79 27.70
C TYR A 15 -20.38 53.57 27.24
N THR A 16 -20.38 53.93 25.94
CA THR A 16 -21.58 53.96 25.10
C THR A 16 -21.35 53.03 23.92
N VAL A 17 -22.20 52.01 23.80
CA VAL A 17 -22.19 51.01 22.72
C VAL A 17 -22.86 51.62 21.49
N ASP A 18 -22.17 51.61 20.36
CA ASP A 18 -22.82 51.72 19.06
C ASP A 18 -22.33 50.59 18.14
N THR A 19 -23.31 49.87 17.62
CA THR A 19 -23.18 48.61 16.88
C THR A 19 -22.67 48.83 15.46
N LYS A 20 -21.55 48.21 15.08
CA LYS A 20 -21.41 47.37 13.88
C LYS A 20 -20.01 46.79 13.69
N SER A 21 -20.01 45.46 13.48
CA SER A 21 -19.09 44.70 12.64
C SER A 21 -17.60 44.75 12.98
N SER A 22 -17.12 43.72 13.69
CA SER A 22 -15.99 42.89 13.26
C SER A 22 -15.59 41.90 14.35
N ALA A 23 -15.35 40.66 13.91
CA ALA A 23 -14.38 39.69 14.43
C ALA A 23 -14.36 39.27 15.92
N LEU A 24 -14.16 37.95 16.07
CA LEU A 24 -13.66 37.23 17.26
C LEU A 24 -14.68 36.96 18.37
N LYS A 25 -15.41 35.84 18.21
CA LYS A 25 -15.85 35.03 19.36
C LYS A 25 -14.93 33.83 19.50
N SER A 26 -14.27 33.82 20.65
CA SER A 26 -13.69 32.66 21.33
C SER A 26 -14.65 31.47 21.31
N ALA A 27 -14.15 30.32 20.90
CA ALA A 27 -14.86 29.06 21.04
C ALA A 27 -13.91 27.99 21.58
N ASN A 28 -14.16 27.64 22.84
CA ASN A 28 -13.93 26.36 23.50
C ASN A 28 -13.23 25.28 22.68
N ILE A 29 -12.01 24.93 23.09
CA ILE A 29 -11.33 23.71 22.68
C ILE A 29 -12.15 22.52 23.20
N ARG A 30 -12.93 21.91 22.30
CA ARG A 30 -13.42 20.54 22.48
C ARG A 30 -12.39 19.59 21.88
N VAL A 31 -11.85 18.74 22.74
CA VAL A 31 -11.10 17.54 22.33
C VAL A 31 -12.07 16.62 21.61
N ASN A 32 -11.98 16.57 20.28
CA ASN A 32 -12.29 15.43 19.40
C ASN A 32 -12.51 15.96 17.99
N GLU A 33 -11.52 15.79 17.12
CA GLU A 33 -11.74 15.72 15.68
C GLU A 33 -10.54 14.98 15.05
N VAL A 34 -10.67 13.66 14.98
CA VAL A 34 -9.89 12.84 14.04
C VAL A 34 -10.49 13.12 12.67
N PRO A 35 -9.71 13.54 11.65
CA PRO A 35 -10.28 13.80 10.32
C PRO A 35 -10.82 12.51 9.71
N ALA A 36 -12.14 12.41 9.65
CA ALA A 36 -12.87 11.40 8.90
C ALA A 36 -12.94 11.82 7.44
N SER A 37 -11.94 11.44 6.64
CA SER A 37 -12.05 11.52 5.18
C SER A 37 -11.31 10.37 4.51
N PHE A 38 -11.68 9.14 4.86
CA PHE A 38 -11.62 8.03 3.92
C PHE A 38 -12.93 8.05 3.13
N ARG A 39 -12.92 8.54 1.88
CA ARG A 39 -14.04 8.30 0.96
C ARG A 39 -13.99 6.83 0.56
N ILE A 40 -14.65 6.01 1.35
CA ILE A 40 -14.92 4.61 1.04
C ILE A 40 -15.90 4.60 -0.13
N LEU A 41 -15.43 4.21 -1.32
CA LEU A 41 -16.30 3.64 -2.33
C LEU A 41 -16.95 2.42 -1.68
N LYS A 42 -18.25 2.50 -1.37
CA LYS A 42 -19.03 1.35 -0.92
C LYS A 42 -19.05 0.32 -2.05
N GLN A 43 -18.05 -0.55 -2.11
CA GLN A 43 -18.12 -1.75 -2.92
C GLN A 43 -19.08 -2.72 -2.23
N LYS A 44 -20.18 -3.01 -2.92
CA LYS A 44 -21.18 -4.00 -2.53
C LYS A 44 -20.49 -5.36 -2.59
N PRO A 45 -20.60 -6.23 -1.57
CA PRO A 45 -20.04 -7.58 -1.65
C PRO A 45 -20.79 -8.31 -2.76
N ASN A 46 -20.13 -8.51 -3.90
CA ASN A 46 -20.64 -9.40 -4.93
C ASN A 46 -20.32 -10.82 -4.49
N ALA A 47 -21.29 -11.73 -4.64
CA ALA A 47 -21.13 -13.14 -4.35
C ALA A 47 -20.20 -13.79 -5.39
N ALA A 48 -18.91 -13.46 -5.34
CA ALA A 48 -17.87 -14.28 -5.93
C ALA A 48 -17.87 -15.60 -5.14
N GLY A 49 -18.13 -16.72 -5.84
CA GLY A 49 -17.96 -18.06 -5.25
C GLY A 49 -16.61 -18.14 -4.55
N ALA A 50 -16.56 -18.78 -3.38
CA ALA A 50 -15.38 -18.80 -2.53
C ALA A 50 -14.11 -19.09 -3.35
N THR A 51 -13.22 -18.09 -3.46
CA THR A 51 -11.97 -18.22 -4.22
C THR A 51 -11.13 -19.33 -3.59
N VAL A 52 -10.81 -20.35 -4.37
CA VAL A 52 -10.04 -21.50 -3.90
C VAL A 52 -8.57 -21.12 -3.93
N LEU A 53 -7.90 -21.13 -2.77
CA LEU A 53 -6.46 -20.90 -2.71
C LEU A 53 -5.71 -22.10 -3.32
N PRO A 54 -4.59 -21.87 -4.05
CA PRO A 54 -3.84 -22.94 -4.68
C PRO A 54 -3.22 -23.87 -3.63
N ARG A 55 -3.19 -25.17 -3.92
CA ARG A 55 -2.45 -26.14 -3.09
C ARG A 55 -0.95 -25.95 -3.30
N PRO A 56 -0.13 -25.87 -2.24
CA PRO A 56 1.30 -25.60 -2.37
C PRO A 56 1.98 -26.60 -3.31
N ALA A 57 2.68 -26.10 -4.31
CA ALA A 57 3.51 -26.92 -5.21
C ALA A 57 4.85 -27.25 -4.55
N ASP A 58 5.61 -28.20 -5.11
CA ASP A 58 6.89 -28.66 -4.54
C ASP A 58 7.85 -27.49 -4.22
N GLY A 59 8.16 -27.33 -2.93
CA GLY A 59 9.04 -26.30 -2.39
C GLY A 59 8.40 -24.93 -2.16
N VAL A 60 7.13 -24.73 -2.52
CA VAL A 60 6.33 -23.57 -2.15
C VAL A 60 5.56 -23.89 -0.88
N ARG A 61 5.53 -22.96 0.07
CA ARG A 61 4.81 -23.11 1.34
C ARG A 61 3.96 -21.89 1.61
N VAL A 62 2.75 -22.09 2.14
CA VAL A 62 1.90 -21.00 2.64
C VAL A 62 2.43 -20.54 4.01
N VAL A 63 2.59 -19.23 4.17
CA VAL A 63 3.04 -18.60 5.41
C VAL A 63 1.86 -18.45 6.36
N THR A 64 2.06 -18.80 7.63
CA THR A 64 1.03 -18.68 8.66
C THR A 64 1.18 -17.40 9.47
N ALA A 65 0.14 -17.02 10.23
CA ALA A 65 0.17 -15.87 11.11
C ALA A 65 1.26 -15.95 12.21
N ALA A 66 1.78 -17.14 12.52
CA ALA A 66 2.88 -17.30 13.48
C ALA A 66 4.24 -16.89 12.88
N GLU A 67 4.35 -16.85 11.56
CA GLU A 67 5.62 -16.68 10.84
C GLU A 67 5.66 -15.40 9.99
N TYR A 68 4.67 -14.53 10.15
CA TYR A 68 4.49 -13.35 9.30
C TYR A 68 5.69 -12.41 9.36
N LYS A 69 6.40 -12.37 10.49
CA LYS A 69 7.58 -11.52 10.68
C LYS A 69 8.76 -11.98 9.82
N GLN A 70 9.02 -13.28 9.72
CA GLN A 70 10.06 -13.78 8.83
C GLN A 70 9.76 -13.47 7.36
N ALA A 71 8.48 -13.57 6.98
CA ALA A 71 8.06 -13.19 5.63
C ALA A 71 8.20 -11.68 5.37
N ALA A 72 7.79 -10.85 6.33
CA ALA A 72 7.94 -9.40 6.25
C ALA A 72 9.41 -8.96 6.21
N GLU A 73 10.29 -9.61 6.98
CA GLU A 73 11.74 -9.35 6.98
C GLU A 73 12.37 -9.67 5.63
N CYS A 74 12.01 -10.81 5.00
CA CYS A 74 12.44 -11.13 3.64
C CYS A 74 12.05 -10.02 2.65
N LEU A 75 10.81 -9.52 2.73
CA LEU A 75 10.36 -8.42 1.88
C LEU A 75 11.09 -7.11 2.23
N ALA A 76 11.34 -6.85 3.51
CA ALA A 76 12.01 -5.63 3.96
C ALA A 76 13.41 -5.53 3.37
N GLU A 77 14.17 -6.62 3.41
CA GLU A 77 15.47 -6.72 2.76
C GLU A 77 15.37 -6.58 1.23
N ALA A 78 14.39 -7.22 0.60
CA ALA A 78 14.25 -7.17 -0.85
C ALA A 78 13.90 -5.76 -1.37
N PHE A 79 13.09 -5.01 -0.63
CA PHE A 79 12.58 -3.68 -0.99
C PHE A 79 13.28 -2.53 -0.25
N GLY A 80 14.38 -2.80 0.47
CA GLY A 80 15.05 -1.82 1.34
C GLY A 80 15.58 -0.56 0.65
N GLN A 81 15.82 -0.66 -0.66
CA GLN A 81 16.29 0.42 -1.54
C GLN A 81 15.28 0.70 -2.67
N ASP A 82 14.06 0.18 -2.58
CA ASP A 82 13.04 0.36 -3.61
C ASP A 82 12.39 1.75 -3.45
N ASP A 83 12.45 2.56 -4.51
CA ASP A 83 11.98 3.93 -4.48
C ASP A 83 10.47 4.06 -4.27
N VAL A 84 9.69 3.08 -4.73
CA VAL A 84 8.23 3.03 -4.58
C VAL A 84 7.87 2.65 -3.14
N ALA A 85 8.50 1.61 -2.57
CA ALA A 85 8.30 1.21 -1.18
C ALA A 85 8.72 2.33 -0.20
N ARG A 86 9.75 3.10 -0.55
CA ARG A 86 10.23 4.22 0.26
C ARG A 86 9.50 5.54 -0.01
N TYR A 87 8.54 5.58 -0.94
CA TYR A 87 7.89 6.81 -1.41
C TYR A 87 7.27 7.66 -0.29
N PHE A 88 6.59 7.02 0.65
CA PHE A 88 5.92 7.62 1.82
C PHE A 88 6.74 7.53 3.11
N ILE A 89 7.97 6.98 3.04
CA ILE A 89 8.93 6.89 4.16
C ILE A 89 9.96 8.01 4.04
N ASP A 90 10.51 8.19 2.84
CA ASP A 90 11.50 9.22 2.52
C ASP A 90 10.81 10.51 2.08
N VAL A 91 10.38 11.25 3.09
CA VAL A 91 9.62 12.49 2.97
C VAL A 91 10.39 13.67 3.56
N PRO A 92 10.26 14.88 2.99
CA PRO A 92 10.97 16.07 3.47
C PRO A 92 10.79 16.36 4.97
N ASP A 93 9.60 16.11 5.53
CA ASP A 93 9.32 16.33 6.96
C ASP A 93 9.96 15.28 7.89
N ARG A 94 10.68 14.30 7.33
CA ARG A 94 11.51 13.30 8.04
C ARG A 94 12.93 13.21 7.50
N GLU A 95 13.44 14.26 6.86
CA GLU A 95 14.83 14.29 6.40
C GLU A 95 15.84 14.12 7.57
N HIS A 96 15.48 14.58 8.76
CA HIS A 96 16.25 14.45 9.99
C HIS A 96 16.27 13.03 10.59
N TRP A 97 15.45 12.09 10.10
CA TRP A 97 15.45 10.71 10.59
C TRP A 97 16.69 9.97 10.11
N THR A 98 17.27 9.14 11.00
CA THR A 98 18.35 8.23 10.61
C THR A 98 17.83 7.11 9.71
N GLU A 99 18.72 6.46 8.96
CA GLU A 99 18.33 5.33 8.12
C GLU A 99 17.80 4.16 8.95
N GLU A 100 18.26 3.96 10.19
CA GLU A 100 17.73 2.94 11.10
C GLU A 100 16.28 3.22 11.50
N GLN A 101 15.92 4.50 11.70
CA GLN A 101 14.53 4.87 12.01
C GLN A 101 13.61 4.66 10.81
N LYS A 102 14.06 5.04 9.61
CA LYS A 102 13.33 4.79 8.37
C LYS A 102 13.20 3.30 8.07
N TRP A 103 14.26 2.54 8.32
CA TRP A 103 14.27 1.07 8.22
C TRP A 103 13.26 0.45 9.18
N GLY A 104 13.21 0.90 10.44
CA GLY A 104 12.22 0.42 11.41
C GLY A 104 10.78 0.64 10.93
N LEU A 105 10.49 1.81 10.36
CA LEU A 105 9.19 2.09 9.76
C LEU A 105 8.91 1.21 8.53
N HIS A 106 9.90 1.01 7.66
CA HIS A 106 9.80 0.12 6.48
C HIS A 106 9.43 -1.32 6.87
N VAL A 107 10.14 -1.87 7.86
CA VAL A 107 9.86 -3.21 8.40
C VAL A 107 8.44 -3.30 8.97
N GLU A 108 8.02 -2.31 9.77
CA GLU A 108 6.66 -2.29 10.32
C GLU A 108 5.57 -2.25 9.24
N ILE A 109 5.78 -1.46 8.18
CA ILE A 109 4.84 -1.36 7.07
C ILE A 109 4.69 -2.72 6.39
N LEU A 110 5.81 -3.42 6.14
CA LEU A 110 5.76 -4.75 5.55
C LEU A 110 5.22 -5.81 6.50
N GLU A 111 5.40 -5.68 7.81
CA GLU A 111 4.71 -6.49 8.80
C GLU A 111 3.18 -6.33 8.70
N TYR A 112 2.68 -5.09 8.65
CA TYR A 112 1.24 -4.82 8.55
C TYR A 112 0.66 -5.35 7.24
N ILE A 113 1.33 -5.09 6.12
CA ILE A 113 0.90 -5.55 4.79
C ILE A 113 0.92 -7.08 4.73
N THR A 114 1.99 -7.72 5.19
CA THR A 114 2.12 -9.19 5.17
C THR A 114 1.01 -9.82 6.02
N TYR A 115 0.76 -9.30 7.21
CA TYR A 115 -0.31 -9.83 8.06
C TYR A 115 -1.69 -9.62 7.44
N ALA A 116 -1.95 -8.47 6.80
CA ALA A 116 -3.21 -8.24 6.08
C ALA A 116 -3.41 -9.29 4.96
N HIS A 117 -2.36 -9.63 4.21
CA HIS A 117 -2.41 -10.67 3.19
C HIS A 117 -2.54 -12.09 3.76
N ILE A 118 -2.10 -12.35 4.99
CA ILE A 118 -2.39 -13.63 5.66
C ILE A 118 -3.88 -13.75 5.99
N LEU A 119 -4.56 -12.64 6.32
CA LEU A 119 -5.98 -12.65 6.68
C LEU A 119 -6.92 -12.73 5.47
N LYS A 120 -6.56 -12.09 4.36
CA LYS A 120 -7.44 -11.92 3.19
C LYS A 120 -6.87 -12.43 1.87
N GLY A 121 -5.57 -12.60 1.81
CA GLY A 121 -4.83 -12.94 0.61
C GLY A 121 -4.19 -14.31 0.66
N LEU A 122 -3.06 -14.42 -0.02
CA LEU A 122 -2.20 -15.58 -0.05
C LEU A 122 -0.75 -15.12 0.14
N VAL A 123 -0.11 -15.59 1.20
CA VAL A 123 1.33 -15.37 1.42
C VAL A 123 2.04 -16.69 1.24
N THR A 124 3.00 -16.72 0.31
CA THR A 124 3.78 -17.92 -0.01
C THR A 124 5.27 -17.67 0.09
N THR A 125 6.03 -18.70 0.45
CA THR A 125 7.48 -18.65 0.58
C THR A 125 8.16 -19.88 -0.03
N VAL A 126 9.42 -19.71 -0.42
CA VAL A 126 10.33 -20.77 -0.89
C VAL A 126 11.69 -20.60 -0.19
N GLY A 127 12.34 -21.73 0.12
CA GLY A 127 13.72 -21.74 0.61
C GLY A 127 13.88 -21.16 2.01
N ASP A 128 12.95 -21.45 2.93
CA ASP A 128 12.94 -20.92 4.31
C ASP A 128 13.03 -19.38 4.35
N PHE A 129 12.03 -18.71 3.78
CA PHE A 129 11.97 -17.24 3.68
C PHE A 129 13.11 -16.61 2.87
N GLU A 130 13.79 -17.37 1.99
CA GLU A 130 14.68 -16.82 0.97
C GLU A 130 13.91 -16.02 -0.09
N ALA A 131 12.66 -16.39 -0.38
CA ALA A 131 11.75 -15.63 -1.22
C ALA A 131 10.32 -15.67 -0.68
N VAL A 132 9.57 -14.59 -0.91
CA VAL A 132 8.19 -14.41 -0.45
C VAL A 132 7.35 -13.72 -1.52
N ALA A 133 6.12 -14.16 -1.70
CA ALA A 133 5.12 -13.53 -2.55
C ALA A 133 3.81 -13.30 -1.81
N LEU A 134 3.24 -12.11 -1.98
CA LEU A 134 1.94 -11.69 -1.45
C LEU A 134 1.00 -11.50 -2.63
N TRP A 135 -0.04 -12.31 -2.66
CA TRP A 135 -1.09 -12.24 -3.67
C TRP A 135 -2.42 -11.89 -3.02
N MET A 136 -3.21 -11.08 -3.70
CA MET A 136 -4.62 -10.89 -3.43
C MET A 136 -5.46 -11.71 -4.41
N PRO A 137 -6.31 -12.63 -3.93
CA PRO A 137 -7.23 -13.38 -4.77
C PRO A 137 -8.33 -12.49 -5.39
N PRO A 138 -8.93 -12.94 -6.49
CA PRO A 138 -10.11 -12.31 -7.09
C PRO A 138 -11.21 -11.98 -6.07
N GLY A 139 -11.75 -10.77 -6.18
CA GLY A 139 -12.84 -10.27 -5.33
C GLY A 139 -12.44 -9.93 -3.90
N GLN A 140 -11.16 -10.06 -3.52
CA GLN A 140 -10.67 -9.74 -2.19
C GLN A 140 -9.89 -8.42 -2.18
N ASN A 141 -10.00 -7.70 -1.07
CA ASN A 141 -9.19 -6.53 -0.73
C ASN A 141 -8.88 -6.56 0.79
N MET A 142 -8.18 -5.54 1.28
CA MET A 142 -7.79 -5.43 2.70
C MET A 142 -8.47 -4.26 3.43
N ASP A 143 -9.58 -3.75 2.88
CA ASP A 143 -10.18 -2.48 3.33
C ASP A 143 -11.19 -2.65 4.47
N ASP A 144 -11.47 -3.88 4.89
CA ASP A 144 -12.40 -4.11 5.99
C ASP A 144 -11.78 -3.80 7.37
N TYR A 145 -12.61 -3.30 8.28
CA TYR A 145 -12.19 -2.86 9.61
C TYR A 145 -11.48 -3.94 10.43
N LEU A 146 -11.88 -5.21 10.29
CA LEU A 146 -11.28 -6.29 11.08
C LEU A 146 -9.87 -6.60 10.58
N THR A 147 -9.66 -6.63 9.27
CA THR A 147 -8.33 -6.77 8.66
C THR A 147 -7.44 -5.60 9.03
N ILE A 148 -7.90 -4.36 8.85
CA ILE A 148 -7.16 -3.14 9.21
C ILE A 148 -6.75 -3.16 10.70
N PHE A 149 -7.66 -3.55 11.58
CA PHE A 149 -7.41 -3.62 13.01
C PHE A 149 -6.38 -4.70 13.37
N ARG A 150 -6.59 -5.93 12.89
CA ARG A 150 -5.76 -7.10 13.22
C ARG A 150 -4.38 -7.04 12.61
N SER A 151 -4.25 -6.54 11.39
CA SER A 151 -2.96 -6.36 10.72
C SER A 151 -2.14 -5.23 11.33
N GLY A 152 -2.79 -4.28 12.00
CA GLY A 152 -2.14 -3.09 12.51
C GLY A 152 -2.01 -1.96 11.50
N MET A 153 -2.59 -2.08 10.29
CA MET A 153 -2.60 -1.01 9.29
C MET A 153 -3.13 0.32 9.81
N TRP A 154 -4.04 0.32 10.79
CA TRP A 154 -4.51 1.55 11.46
C TRP A 154 -3.37 2.37 12.08
N ARG A 155 -2.27 1.72 12.48
CA ARG A 155 -1.09 2.38 13.06
C ARG A 155 -0.39 3.27 12.05
N LEU A 156 -0.54 3.05 10.74
CA LEU A 156 0.03 3.90 9.71
C LEU A 156 -0.40 5.36 9.85
N ASN A 157 -1.64 5.61 10.28
CA ASN A 157 -2.15 6.96 10.51
C ASN A 157 -1.40 7.71 11.64
N TYR A 158 -0.74 6.98 12.53
CA TYR A 158 0.08 7.52 13.63
C TYR A 158 1.58 7.41 13.34
N ARG A 159 2.00 6.40 12.58
CA ARG A 159 3.41 6.12 12.28
C ARG A 159 3.95 6.89 11.09
N LEU A 160 3.12 7.26 10.12
CA LEU A 160 3.51 8.15 9.02
C LEU A 160 3.49 9.62 9.47
N SER A 161 4.39 10.44 8.91
CA SER A 161 4.34 11.90 9.10
C SER A 161 3.17 12.50 8.32
N SER A 162 2.97 13.82 8.42
CA SER A 162 1.92 14.50 7.65
C SER A 162 2.14 14.33 6.14
N GLU A 163 3.36 14.52 5.66
CA GLU A 163 3.68 14.31 4.23
C GLU A 163 3.63 12.82 3.87
N GLY A 164 4.10 11.92 4.75
CA GLY A 164 4.00 10.47 4.54
C GLY A 164 2.55 10.01 4.39
N LYS A 165 1.63 10.57 5.19
CA LYS A 165 0.18 10.29 5.08
C LYS A 165 -0.40 10.81 3.78
N ARG A 166 -0.08 12.05 3.39
CA ARG A 166 -0.50 12.63 2.11
C ARG A 166 -0.09 11.73 0.95
N ARG A 167 1.18 11.35 0.90
CA ARG A 167 1.70 10.45 -0.14
C ARG A 167 1.07 9.06 -0.12
N PHE A 168 0.82 8.49 1.05
CA PHE A 168 0.27 7.15 1.14
C PHE A 168 -1.24 7.12 0.81
N PHE A 169 -2.03 7.97 1.47
CA PHE A 169 -3.50 7.94 1.38
C PHE A 169 -4.09 8.76 0.23
N ASP A 170 -3.46 9.88 -0.14
CA ASP A 170 -4.01 10.79 -1.16
C ASP A 170 -3.36 10.59 -2.53
N GLU A 171 -2.18 9.97 -2.60
CA GLU A 171 -1.44 9.76 -3.86
C GLU A 171 -1.27 8.27 -4.20
N PHE A 172 -0.62 7.49 -3.34
CA PHE A 172 -0.24 6.10 -3.65
C PHE A 172 -1.44 5.15 -3.73
N LEU A 173 -2.29 5.08 -2.70
CA LEU A 173 -3.44 4.17 -2.70
C LEU A 173 -4.46 4.47 -3.82
N PRO A 174 -4.86 5.73 -4.07
CA PRO A 174 -5.73 6.05 -5.20
C PRO A 174 -5.10 5.69 -6.54
N LEU A 175 -3.79 5.91 -6.70
CA LEU A 175 -3.08 5.58 -7.93
C LEU A 175 -3.14 4.08 -8.25
N LEU A 176 -2.86 3.22 -7.27
CA LEU A 176 -2.93 1.75 -7.46
C LEU A 176 -4.34 1.30 -7.86
N HIS A 177 -5.37 1.84 -7.18
CA HIS A 177 -6.77 1.56 -7.51
C HIS A 177 -7.10 1.97 -8.95
N ASP A 178 -6.80 3.22 -9.31
CA ASP A 178 -7.09 3.76 -10.64
C ASP A 178 -6.33 3.01 -11.74
N THR A 179 -5.11 2.55 -11.48
CA THR A 179 -4.29 1.85 -12.48
C THR A 179 -4.74 0.43 -12.70
N MET A 180 -5.20 -0.26 -11.66
CA MET A 180 -5.80 -1.58 -11.79
C MET A 180 -7.10 -1.48 -12.59
N HIS A 181 -7.97 -0.53 -12.22
CA HIS A 181 -9.23 -0.27 -12.90
C HIS A 181 -9.00 0.08 -14.38
N ALA A 182 -8.05 0.97 -14.67
CA ALA A 182 -7.74 1.35 -16.05
C ALA A 182 -7.18 0.19 -16.89
N ALA A 183 -6.43 -0.73 -16.27
CA ALA A 183 -5.81 -1.86 -16.99
C ALA A 183 -6.77 -3.02 -17.23
N LEU A 184 -7.70 -3.29 -16.31
CA LEU A 184 -8.58 -4.46 -16.34
C LEU A 184 -10.06 -4.13 -16.58
N GLY A 185 -10.47 -2.89 -16.35
CA GLY A 185 -11.86 -2.45 -16.43
C GLY A 185 -12.74 -3.27 -15.50
N GLU A 186 -13.88 -3.74 -16.04
CA GLU A 186 -14.81 -4.58 -15.29
C GLU A 186 -14.18 -5.88 -14.78
N ARG A 187 -13.08 -6.37 -15.37
CA ARG A 187 -12.41 -7.63 -14.95
C ARG A 187 -11.51 -7.48 -13.74
N GLU A 188 -11.40 -6.29 -13.13
CA GLU A 188 -10.54 -6.06 -11.97
C GLU A 188 -10.85 -7.01 -10.81
N HIS A 189 -12.14 -7.28 -10.57
CA HIS A 189 -12.59 -8.15 -9.50
C HIS A 189 -12.34 -9.64 -9.79
N ASP A 190 -11.97 -9.98 -11.03
CA ASP A 190 -11.67 -11.34 -11.45
C ASP A 190 -10.18 -11.67 -11.43
N ALA A 191 -9.31 -10.67 -11.23
CA ALA A 191 -7.87 -10.82 -11.34
C ALA A 191 -7.20 -11.25 -10.04
N TRP A 192 -6.17 -12.08 -10.18
CA TRP A 192 -5.18 -12.28 -9.13
C TRP A 192 -4.19 -11.12 -9.12
N TYR A 193 -4.01 -10.46 -7.98
CA TYR A 193 -3.11 -9.32 -7.86
C TYR A 193 -1.83 -9.69 -7.08
N LEU A 194 -0.68 -9.64 -7.75
CA LEU A 194 0.63 -9.79 -7.10
C LEU A 194 1.07 -8.44 -6.51
N VAL A 195 0.97 -8.31 -5.20
CA VAL A 195 1.25 -7.06 -4.48
C VAL A 195 2.73 -6.93 -4.12
N TYR A 196 3.35 -8.02 -3.67
CA TYR A 196 4.79 -8.06 -3.41
C TYR A 196 5.41 -9.37 -3.87
N LEU A 197 6.60 -9.28 -4.45
CA LEU A 197 7.48 -10.41 -4.72
C LEU A 197 8.90 -10.02 -4.33
N GLY A 198 9.40 -10.59 -3.24
CA GLY A 198 10.74 -10.33 -2.74
C GLY A 198 11.59 -11.58 -2.74
N THR A 199 12.89 -11.42 -2.99
CA THR A 199 13.89 -12.48 -2.82
C THR A 199 15.12 -11.88 -2.16
N ARG A 200 15.51 -12.43 -1.00
CA ARG A 200 16.71 -12.05 -0.28
C ARG A 200 17.94 -12.28 -1.15
N PRO A 201 19.04 -11.53 -0.97
CA PRO A 201 20.27 -11.73 -1.74
C PRO A 201 20.74 -13.19 -1.76
N SER A 202 20.64 -13.91 -0.64
CA SER A 202 20.98 -15.34 -0.51
C SER A 202 20.10 -16.29 -1.32
N GLY A 203 18.87 -15.88 -1.66
CA GLY A 203 17.89 -16.65 -2.44
C GLY A 203 17.93 -16.40 -3.95
N ARG A 204 18.71 -15.41 -4.42
CA ARG A 204 18.75 -15.02 -5.83
C ARG A 204 19.41 -16.09 -6.69
N GLY A 205 19.00 -16.18 -7.96
CA GLY A 205 19.56 -17.15 -8.92
C GLY A 205 19.12 -18.61 -8.73
N LYS A 206 18.36 -18.93 -7.66
CA LYS A 206 17.89 -20.29 -7.35
C LYS A 206 16.52 -20.65 -7.97
N GLY A 207 15.91 -19.72 -8.70
CA GLY A 207 14.59 -19.92 -9.31
C GLY A 207 13.40 -19.79 -8.36
N HIS A 208 13.58 -19.25 -7.15
CA HIS A 208 12.52 -19.13 -6.15
C HIS A 208 11.36 -18.22 -6.58
N ALA A 209 11.67 -17.03 -7.11
CA ALA A 209 10.66 -16.11 -7.62
C ALA A 209 9.80 -16.75 -8.73
N ARG A 210 10.42 -17.55 -9.61
CA ARG A 210 9.73 -18.33 -10.64
C ARG A 210 8.73 -19.31 -10.02
N LYS A 211 9.13 -20.08 -9.00
CA LYS A 211 8.25 -21.04 -8.32
C LYS A 211 7.05 -20.34 -7.69
N LEU A 212 7.26 -19.19 -7.05
CA LEU A 212 6.20 -18.40 -6.41
C LEU A 212 5.20 -17.83 -7.42
N ILE A 213 5.68 -17.27 -8.54
CA ILE A 213 4.81 -16.75 -9.61
C ILE A 213 4.03 -17.90 -10.26
N GLU A 214 4.72 -18.95 -10.71
CA GLU A 214 4.09 -20.07 -11.41
C GLU A 214 3.06 -20.81 -10.55
N HIS A 215 3.24 -20.82 -9.23
CA HIS A 215 2.30 -21.43 -8.30
C HIS A 215 0.89 -20.81 -8.40
N VAL A 216 0.81 -19.48 -8.52
CA VAL A 216 -0.48 -18.77 -8.65
C VAL A 216 -0.92 -18.68 -10.11
N THR A 217 -0.01 -18.40 -11.05
CA THR A 217 -0.41 -18.24 -12.45
C THR A 217 -0.95 -19.52 -13.07
N LYS A 218 -0.46 -20.71 -12.66
CA LYS A 218 -1.04 -22.00 -13.10
C LYS A 218 -2.46 -22.21 -12.60
N LEU A 219 -2.77 -21.76 -11.38
CA LEU A 219 -4.14 -21.79 -10.87
C LEU A 219 -5.00 -20.81 -11.68
N ALA A 220 -4.53 -19.57 -11.84
CA ALA A 220 -5.26 -18.54 -12.58
C ALA A 220 -5.54 -18.97 -14.04
N ASP A 221 -4.59 -19.65 -14.68
CA ASP A 221 -4.79 -20.25 -16.01
C ASP A 221 -5.93 -21.27 -16.02
N GLY A 222 -5.94 -22.19 -15.05
CA GLY A 222 -7.00 -23.19 -14.91
C GLY A 222 -8.38 -22.59 -14.59
N GLU A 223 -8.42 -21.41 -13.96
CA GLU A 223 -9.64 -20.66 -13.66
C GLU A 223 -10.05 -19.70 -14.79
N GLY A 224 -9.22 -19.54 -15.82
CA GLY A 224 -9.46 -18.55 -16.88
C GLY A 224 -9.41 -17.10 -16.38
N ARG A 225 -8.58 -16.82 -15.37
CA ARG A 225 -8.50 -15.51 -14.71
C ARG A 225 -7.20 -14.77 -15.04
N PRO A 226 -7.25 -13.45 -15.25
CA PRO A 226 -6.03 -12.66 -15.46
C PRO A 226 -5.22 -12.52 -14.16
N CYS A 227 -3.94 -12.22 -14.30
CA CYS A 227 -3.09 -11.77 -13.21
C CYS A 227 -2.63 -10.32 -13.46
N TYR A 228 -2.47 -9.56 -12.39
CA TYR A 228 -2.11 -8.15 -12.40
C TYR A 228 -0.96 -7.87 -11.45
N LEU A 229 -0.10 -6.92 -11.81
CA LEU A 229 0.94 -6.38 -10.93
C LEU A 229 1.34 -4.97 -11.35
N GLU A 230 1.91 -4.23 -10.41
CA GLU A 230 2.70 -3.04 -10.67
C GLU A 230 4.17 -3.31 -10.33
N SER A 231 5.05 -3.05 -11.29
CA SER A 231 6.47 -3.32 -11.17
C SER A 231 7.23 -2.04 -10.80
N SER A 232 7.75 -1.99 -9.57
CA SER A 232 8.40 -0.82 -8.96
C SER A 232 9.81 -0.50 -9.44
N ASN A 233 10.41 -1.37 -10.26
CA ASN A 233 11.79 -1.24 -10.73
C ASN A 233 11.87 -1.55 -12.22
N GLU A 234 12.57 -0.71 -12.99
CA GLU A 234 12.69 -0.83 -14.46
C GLU A 234 13.39 -2.13 -14.91
N MET A 235 14.12 -2.79 -14.02
CA MET A 235 14.79 -4.06 -14.28
C MET A 235 13.85 -5.28 -14.22
N ASN A 236 12.67 -5.13 -13.61
CA ASN A 236 11.73 -6.22 -13.36
C ASN A 236 10.82 -6.57 -14.56
N PRO A 237 10.33 -5.65 -15.41
CA PRO A 237 9.45 -5.99 -16.53
C PRO A 237 9.99 -7.08 -17.46
N PRO A 238 11.29 -7.09 -17.86
CA PRO A 238 11.85 -8.20 -18.64
C PRO A 238 11.76 -9.56 -17.95
N ILE A 239 11.76 -9.61 -16.62
CA ILE A 239 11.58 -10.84 -15.83
C ILE A 239 10.11 -11.26 -15.90
N TYR A 240 9.18 -10.35 -15.66
CA TYR A 240 7.74 -10.64 -15.69
C TYR A 240 7.22 -11.06 -17.07
N ARG A 241 7.79 -10.50 -18.16
CA ARG A 241 7.49 -10.93 -19.53
C ARG A 241 7.76 -12.41 -19.78
N LYS A 242 8.78 -13.00 -19.12
CA LYS A 242 9.06 -14.45 -19.21
C LYS A 242 7.96 -15.31 -18.61
N PHE A 243 7.11 -14.74 -17.75
CA PHE A 243 5.96 -15.40 -17.14
C PHE A 243 4.65 -15.08 -17.87
N GLY A 244 4.68 -14.34 -18.99
CA GLY A 244 3.51 -13.98 -19.78
C GLY A 244 2.84 -12.67 -19.38
N PHE A 245 3.45 -11.88 -18.50
CA PHE A 245 2.96 -10.53 -18.22
C PHE A 245 3.34 -9.57 -19.34
N GLU A 246 2.37 -8.79 -19.80
CA GLU A 246 2.54 -7.74 -20.78
C GLU A 246 2.45 -6.38 -20.09
N GLU A 247 3.32 -5.47 -20.48
CA GLU A 247 3.26 -4.08 -20.03
C GLU A 247 2.08 -3.38 -20.70
N LYS A 248 1.17 -2.81 -19.91
CA LYS A 248 0.01 -2.06 -20.39
C LYS A 248 0.23 -0.57 -20.35
N ARG A 249 0.93 -0.09 -19.32
CA ARG A 249 1.18 1.34 -19.11
C ARG A 249 2.36 1.54 -18.18
N ARG A 250 3.14 2.59 -18.42
CA ARG A 250 4.08 3.15 -17.43
C ARG A 250 3.49 4.41 -16.81
N ILE A 251 3.53 4.51 -15.50
CA ILE A 251 3.15 5.71 -14.75
C ILE A 251 4.31 6.18 -13.88
N ASN A 252 4.20 7.38 -13.31
CA ASN A 252 5.24 7.94 -12.46
C ASN A 252 4.66 8.51 -11.17
N LEU A 253 5.20 8.09 -10.03
CA LEU A 253 5.04 8.80 -8.77
C LEU A 253 5.97 10.01 -8.74
N GLN A 254 5.52 11.10 -8.12
CA GLN A 254 6.31 12.33 -8.00
C GLN A 254 6.96 12.43 -6.63
N ARG A 255 8.29 12.33 -6.54
CA ARG A 255 9.06 12.45 -5.28
C ARG A 255 10.11 13.53 -5.39
N GLY A 256 9.84 14.70 -4.79
CA GLY A 256 10.80 15.81 -4.77
C GLY A 256 11.26 16.25 -6.16
N GLY A 257 10.34 16.28 -7.13
CA GLY A 257 10.63 16.62 -8.53
C GLY A 257 11.27 15.49 -9.36
N ARG A 258 11.45 14.29 -8.78
CA ARG A 258 11.89 13.10 -9.52
C ARG A 258 10.69 12.21 -9.85
N ASN A 259 10.72 11.64 -11.06
CA ASN A 259 9.79 10.60 -11.50
C ASN A 259 10.26 9.25 -10.98
N ILE A 260 9.42 8.56 -10.22
CA ILE A 260 9.64 7.15 -9.86
C ILE A 260 8.73 6.32 -10.77
N PRO A 261 9.29 5.56 -11.73
CA PRO A 261 8.50 4.79 -12.67
C PRO A 261 7.82 3.59 -11.98
N LEU A 262 6.60 3.30 -12.40
CA LEU A 262 5.84 2.13 -11.99
C LEU A 262 5.21 1.53 -13.26
N ASP A 263 5.61 0.31 -13.58
CA ASP A 263 5.19 -0.39 -14.81
C ASP A 263 3.97 -1.28 -14.51
N ILE A 264 2.82 -0.96 -15.10
CA ILE A 264 1.58 -1.70 -14.96
C ILE A 264 1.59 -2.87 -15.92
N MET A 265 1.49 -4.10 -15.38
CA MET A 265 1.56 -5.31 -16.18
C MET A 265 0.37 -6.23 -15.94
N VAL A 266 -0.13 -6.81 -17.03
CA VAL A 266 -1.25 -7.77 -17.01
C VAL A 266 -0.82 -9.04 -17.71
N ARG A 267 -1.15 -10.19 -17.13
CA ARG A 267 -1.02 -11.50 -17.75
C ARG A 267 -2.42 -12.07 -18.00
N GLU A 268 -2.75 -12.32 -19.25
CA GLU A 268 -3.96 -13.05 -19.62
C GLU A 268 -3.76 -14.57 -19.38
N PRO A 269 -4.82 -15.32 -19.04
CA PRO A 269 -4.72 -16.76 -18.79
C PRO A 269 -4.33 -17.52 -20.07
N VAL A 270 -3.42 -18.48 -19.93
CA VAL A 270 -2.95 -19.34 -21.02
C VAL A 270 -3.75 -20.64 -21.00
N GLY A 271 -4.87 -20.68 -21.73
CA GLY A 271 -5.56 -21.93 -22.03
C GLY A 271 -6.87 -22.17 -21.28
N GLY A 272 -7.95 -21.62 -21.84
CA GLY A 272 -9.26 -22.25 -21.95
C GLY A 272 -9.85 -21.68 -23.23
N GLU A 273 -10.30 -22.52 -24.16
CA GLU A 273 -10.94 -22.04 -25.39
C GLU A 273 -11.89 -20.90 -25.04
N LYS A 274 -11.81 -19.78 -25.78
CA LYS A 274 -12.96 -18.90 -25.90
C LYS A 274 -14.11 -19.82 -26.25
N LYS A 275 -15.04 -20.08 -25.33
CA LYS A 275 -16.39 -20.51 -25.68
C LYS A 275 -16.89 -19.37 -26.56
N LYS A 276 -16.65 -19.49 -27.88
CA LYS A 276 -17.34 -18.73 -28.90
C LYS A 276 -18.80 -18.87 -28.51
N GLY A 277 -19.43 -17.75 -28.16
CA GLY A 277 -20.87 -17.68 -28.00
C GLY A 277 -21.49 -18.35 -29.21
N GLY A 278 -22.05 -19.52 -28.97
CA GLY A 278 -22.73 -20.34 -29.95
C GLY A 278 -24.20 -20.28 -29.64
N LEU A 279 -24.93 -19.72 -30.60
CA LEU A 279 -26.38 -19.54 -30.74
C LEU A 279 -26.99 -18.36 -29.96
#